data_AF-A0A1R3J1V5-F1
#
_entry.id   AF-A0A1R3J1V5-F1
#
_cell.length_a   1.000
_cell.length_b   1.000
_cell.length_c   1.000
_cell.angle_alpha   90.00
_cell.angle_beta   90.00
_cell.angle_gamma   90.00
#
_symmetry.space_group_name_H-M   'P 1'
#
loop_
_entity.id
_entity.type
_entity.pdbx_description
1 polymer ?
#
loop_
_entity_poly.entity_id
_entity_poly.type
_entity_poly.pdbx_seq_one_letter_code
_entity_poly.pdbx_strand_id
1 'polypeptide(L)'
;MAYGGGGYALSYSLVQKELVPAIDECIERYPRSRTSDELLSYCLADLGVDYTIEKGFHQIDLHGDISVSWGYSAHIYETLIPRSVLKKPIETFLPFNSSAKPPFYMFKTGFPFHDSCQTPHLFFFESVKNVKIGSHSQVLTSYKRAENRNLPRCSSSGNHSADPITQIHLLSPATRRKQAANVECCDVEYVAGLDFTHIKLRPCLNGEVIA
;
A
#
# COMPACT_ATOMS: atom_id res chain seq x y z
N MET A 1 -2.62 -14.24 1.38
CA MET A 1 -1.88 -13.06 1.88
C MET A 1 -1.64 -12.12 0.72
N ALA A 2 -1.59 -10.80 0.95
CA ALA A 2 -1.22 -9.87 -0.10
C ALA A 2 0.32 -9.81 -0.16
N TYR A 3 0.87 -10.63 -1.06
CA TYR A 3 2.29 -10.69 -1.33
C TYR A 3 2.82 -9.33 -1.82
N GLY A 4 4.03 -8.97 -1.41
CA GLY A 4 4.80 -7.89 -2.05
C GLY A 4 4.28 -6.46 -1.89
N GLY A 5 3.44 -6.16 -0.87
CA GLY A 5 3.08 -4.78 -0.52
C GLY A 5 1.59 -4.49 -0.29
N GLY A 6 0.69 -5.45 -0.50
CA GLY A 6 -0.74 -5.25 -0.23
C GLY A 6 -1.16 -5.37 1.25
N GLY A 7 -0.27 -5.86 2.11
CA GLY A 7 -0.51 -6.02 3.55
C GLY A 7 -1.31 -7.28 3.93
N TYR A 8 -1.23 -7.66 5.20
CA TYR A 8 -2.02 -8.73 5.81
C TYR A 8 -2.37 -8.33 7.23
N ALA A 9 -3.43 -8.92 7.79
CA ALA A 9 -3.85 -8.69 9.16
C ALA A 9 -3.81 -10.00 9.94
N LEU A 10 -3.33 -9.94 11.18
CA LEU A 10 -3.33 -11.05 12.13
C LEU A 10 -4.00 -10.59 13.42
N SER A 11 -4.72 -11.50 14.09
CA SER A 11 -5.27 -11.19 15.41
C SER A 11 -4.14 -11.09 16.43
N TYR A 12 -4.28 -10.17 17.38
CA TYR A 12 -3.27 -9.98 18.42
C TYR A 12 -2.99 -11.27 19.22
N SER A 13 -4.03 -12.05 19.51
CA SER A 13 -3.89 -13.31 20.24
C SER A 13 -3.08 -14.35 19.47
N LEU A 14 -3.30 -14.47 18.15
CA LEU A 14 -2.53 -15.38 17.31
C LEU A 14 -1.05 -15.01 17.31
N VAL A 15 -0.77 -13.71 17.15
CA VAL A 15 0.61 -13.21 17.15
C VAL A 15 1.30 -13.52 18.48
N GLN A 16 0.69 -13.13 19.59
CA GLN A 16 1.33 -13.22 20.90
C GLN A 16 1.44 -14.66 21.43
N LYS A 17 0.43 -15.50 21.20
CA LYS A 17 0.36 -16.83 21.83
C LYS A 17 0.98 -17.94 20.99
N GLU A 18 0.88 -17.84 19.67
CA GLU A 18 1.26 -18.93 18.76
C GLU A 18 2.47 -18.55 17.91
N LEU A 19 2.42 -17.38 17.26
CA LEU A 19 3.45 -17.00 16.29
C LEU A 19 4.77 -16.61 16.96
N VAL A 20 4.74 -15.71 17.95
CA VAL A 20 5.97 -15.21 18.61
C VAL A 20 6.83 -16.35 19.19
N PRO A 21 6.28 -17.36 19.89
CA PRO A 21 7.07 -18.47 20.40
C PRO A 21 7.63 -19.41 19.32
N ALA A 22 6.98 -19.50 18.16
CA ALA A 22 7.29 -20.48 17.11
C ALA A 22 8.10 -19.90 15.94
N ILE A 23 8.21 -18.58 15.83
CA ILE A 23 8.76 -17.93 14.64
C ILE A 23 10.25 -18.23 14.45
N ASP A 24 11.04 -18.28 15.52
CA ASP A 24 12.47 -18.56 15.44
C ASP A 24 12.73 -19.97 14.88
N GLU A 25 12.00 -20.98 15.37
CA GLU A 25 12.08 -22.36 14.86
C GLU A 25 11.61 -22.43 13.39
N CYS A 26 10.56 -21.69 13.03
CA CYS A 26 10.09 -21.62 11.65
C CYS A 26 11.15 -21.02 10.69
N ILE A 27 11.86 -19.97 11.12
CA ILE A 27 12.92 -19.34 10.32
C ILE A 27 14.04 -20.34 10.04
N GLU A 28 14.44 -21.11 11.05
CA GLU A 28 15.46 -22.16 10.91
C GLU A 28 14.98 -23.31 10.01
N ARG A 29 13.68 -23.60 10.02
CA ARG A 29 13.04 -24.63 9.17
C ARG A 29 13.02 -24.25 7.69
N TYR A 30 12.83 -22.97 7.37
CA TYR A 30 12.76 -22.48 5.99
C TYR A 30 13.88 -21.49 5.61
N PRO A 31 15.16 -21.89 5.71
CA PRO A 31 16.30 -20.97 5.56
C PRO A 31 16.51 -20.49 4.12
N ARG A 32 15.81 -21.08 3.14
CA ARG A 32 15.88 -20.71 1.73
C ARG A 32 14.74 -19.80 1.26
N SER A 33 13.76 -19.49 2.11
CA SER A 33 12.72 -18.52 1.76
C SER A 33 13.35 -17.14 1.56
N ARG A 34 13.04 -16.47 0.45
CA ARG A 34 13.67 -15.19 0.04
C ARG A 34 12.78 -13.97 0.25
N THR A 35 11.62 -14.19 0.84
CA THR A 35 10.42 -13.35 0.77
C THR A 35 9.72 -13.48 2.13
N SER A 36 9.59 -12.38 2.88
CA SER A 36 9.12 -12.43 4.26
C SER A 36 7.65 -12.78 4.39
N ASP A 37 6.85 -12.35 3.43
CA ASP A 37 5.44 -12.70 3.26
C ASP A 37 5.27 -14.20 2.98
N GLU A 38 6.12 -14.77 2.14
CA GLU A 38 6.16 -16.22 1.89
C GLU A 38 6.68 -17.00 3.10
N LEU A 39 7.72 -16.52 3.79
CA LEU A 39 8.19 -17.14 5.02
C LEU A 39 7.11 -17.13 6.10
N LEU A 40 6.47 -15.98 6.31
CA LEU A 40 5.40 -15.84 7.30
C LEU A 40 4.18 -16.70 6.93
N SER A 41 3.87 -16.83 5.63
CA SER A 41 2.88 -17.79 5.15
C SER A 41 3.17 -19.20 5.64
N TYR A 42 4.41 -19.66 5.50
CA TYR A 42 4.80 -21.00 5.94
C TYR A 42 4.72 -21.13 7.46
N CYS A 43 5.16 -20.12 8.22
CA CYS A 43 5.06 -20.16 9.67
C CYS A 43 3.61 -20.23 10.16
N LEU A 44 2.69 -19.49 9.54
CA LEU A 44 1.27 -19.55 9.87
C LEU A 44 0.65 -20.89 9.49
N ALA A 45 1.04 -21.45 8.35
CA ALA A 45 0.59 -22.77 7.91
C ALA A 45 1.05 -23.89 8.86
N ASP A 46 2.28 -23.80 9.39
CA ASP A 46 2.80 -24.75 10.38
C ASP A 46 2.01 -24.71 11.70
N LEU A 47 1.43 -23.56 12.04
CA LEU A 47 0.52 -23.39 13.18
C LEU A 47 -0.92 -23.83 12.88
N GLY A 48 -1.18 -24.37 11.68
CA GLY A 48 -2.51 -24.78 11.24
C GLY A 48 -3.44 -23.60 10.92
N VAL A 49 -2.89 -22.40 10.77
CA VAL A 49 -3.65 -21.18 10.45
C VAL A 49 -3.70 -21.03 8.94
N ASP A 50 -4.86 -21.35 8.38
CA ASP A 50 -5.10 -21.11 6.96
C ASP A 50 -5.29 -19.61 6.67
N TYR A 51 -4.91 -19.19 5.47
CA TYR A 51 -5.08 -17.80 5.07
C TYR A 51 -6.52 -17.56 4.61
N THR A 52 -7.15 -16.54 5.19
CA THR A 52 -8.40 -16.02 4.63
C THR A 52 -8.07 -15.01 3.54
N ILE A 53 -8.61 -15.21 2.35
CA ILE A 53 -8.48 -14.22 1.26
C ILE A 53 -9.42 -13.05 1.54
N GLU A 54 -8.89 -12.03 2.19
CA GLU A 54 -9.57 -10.76 2.35
C GLU A 54 -9.35 -9.88 1.12
N LYS A 55 -10.42 -9.73 0.32
CA LYS A 55 -10.50 -8.89 -0.90
C LYS A 55 -10.49 -7.38 -0.59
N GLY A 56 -10.07 -7.01 0.62
CA GLY A 56 -9.82 -5.64 1.03
C GLY A 56 -8.35 -5.27 0.84
N PHE A 57 -7.42 -6.21 1.04
CA PHE A 57 -5.99 -5.92 0.97
C PHE A 57 -5.51 -5.97 -0.48
N HIS A 58 -5.40 -4.79 -1.09
CA HIS A 58 -4.91 -4.61 -2.45
C HIS A 58 -3.84 -3.54 -2.46
N GLN A 59 -2.69 -3.83 -3.08
CA GLN A 59 -1.81 -2.79 -3.58
C GLN A 59 -2.38 -2.34 -4.92
N ILE A 60 -3.06 -1.20 -4.93
CA ILE A 60 -3.57 -0.60 -6.15
C ILE A 60 -2.51 0.38 -6.65
N ASP A 61 -1.88 0.02 -7.77
CA ASP A 61 -1.09 0.94 -8.58
C ASP A 61 -2.08 1.72 -9.44
N LEU A 62 -2.27 3.00 -9.13
CA LEU A 62 -3.22 3.86 -9.82
C LEU A 62 -2.53 4.52 -11.02
N HIS A 63 -3.30 4.91 -12.03
CA HIS A 63 -2.76 5.66 -13.16
C HIS A 63 -2.22 7.02 -12.68
N GLY A 64 -0.91 7.25 -12.88
CA GLY A 64 -0.18 8.40 -12.35
C GLY A 64 0.56 8.06 -11.05
N ASP A 65 0.88 9.08 -10.26
CA ASP A 65 1.83 8.95 -9.16
C ASP A 65 1.16 8.51 -7.84
N ILE A 66 0.12 7.66 -7.84
CA ILE A 66 -0.63 7.29 -6.61
C ILE A 66 -0.66 5.78 -6.37
N SER A 67 -0.35 5.35 -5.15
CA SER A 67 -0.47 3.96 -4.70
C SER A 67 -1.43 3.89 -3.51
N VAL A 68 -2.42 2.99 -3.53
CA VAL A 68 -3.39 2.83 -2.44
C VAL A 68 -3.39 1.40 -1.91
N SER A 69 -3.13 1.25 -0.62
CA SER A 69 -3.30 0.02 0.16
C SER A 69 -4.63 0.12 0.91
N TRP A 70 -5.69 -0.46 0.32
CA TRP A 70 -7.06 -0.22 0.80
C TRP A 70 -7.25 -0.65 2.26
N GLY A 71 -7.79 0.26 3.08
CA GLY A 71 -8.00 0.05 4.51
C GLY A 71 -6.79 0.34 5.40
N TYR A 72 -5.66 0.79 4.83
CA TYR A 72 -4.46 1.11 5.63
C TYR A 72 -3.85 2.46 5.26
N SER A 73 -3.26 2.58 4.06
CA SER A 73 -2.52 3.78 3.67
C SER A 73 -2.64 4.08 2.17
N ALA A 74 -2.36 5.33 1.82
CA ALA A 74 -2.22 5.79 0.45
C ALA A 74 -0.97 6.66 0.33
N HIS A 75 -0.32 6.59 -0.83
CA HIS A 75 0.92 7.29 -1.13
C HIS A 75 0.74 8.07 -2.43
N ILE A 76 1.11 9.35 -2.45
CA ILE A 76 1.22 10.14 -3.67
C ILE A 76 2.69 10.45 -3.90
N TYR A 77 3.25 10.07 -5.03
CA TYR A 77 4.60 10.39 -5.48
C TYR A 77 4.58 11.70 -6.29
N GLU A 78 5.72 12.37 -6.38
CA GLU A 78 5.87 13.61 -7.16
C GLU A 78 6.28 13.34 -8.61
N THR A 79 6.71 12.11 -8.88
CA THR A 79 7.17 11.64 -10.18
C THR A 79 6.67 10.24 -10.43
N LEU A 80 6.62 9.88 -11.71
CA LEU A 80 6.17 8.59 -12.16
C LEU A 80 7.23 7.53 -11.85
N ILE A 81 6.97 6.77 -10.79
CA ILE A 81 7.84 5.68 -10.35
C ILE A 81 7.38 4.40 -11.03
N PRO A 82 8.26 3.68 -11.76
CA PRO A 82 7.89 2.43 -12.40
C PRO A 82 7.42 1.39 -11.37
N ARG A 83 6.39 0.60 -11.70
CA ARG A 83 5.91 -0.50 -10.84
C ARG A 83 6.97 -1.50 -10.41
N SER A 84 8.01 -1.72 -11.22
CA SER A 84 9.14 -2.58 -10.84
C SER A 84 9.87 -2.11 -9.57
N VAL A 85 9.85 -0.80 -9.31
CA VAL A 85 10.40 -0.15 -8.11
C VAL A 85 9.36 -0.17 -6.99
N LEU A 86 8.09 0.15 -7.27
CA LEU A 86 6.99 0.15 -6.29
C LEU A 86 6.65 -1.24 -5.71
N LYS A 87 7.10 -2.32 -6.37
CA LYS A 87 7.04 -3.68 -5.83
C LYS A 87 7.90 -3.90 -4.59
N LYS A 88 8.89 -3.02 -4.33
CA LYS A 88 9.70 -3.09 -3.11
C LYS A 88 9.14 -2.07 -2.13
N PRO A 89 8.71 -2.49 -0.93
CA PRO A 89 8.21 -1.56 0.06
C PRO A 89 9.33 -0.60 0.49
N ILE A 90 8.96 0.66 0.72
CA ILE A 90 9.85 1.66 1.29
C ILE A 90 10.30 1.18 2.68
N GLU A 91 11.58 1.33 3.01
CA GLU A 91 12.07 1.07 4.35
C GLU A 91 11.50 2.10 5.33
N THR A 92 10.50 1.69 6.12
CA THR A 92 9.85 2.51 7.15
C THR A 92 10.31 2.18 8.57
N PHE A 93 11.14 1.15 8.72
CA PHE A 93 11.62 0.67 10.02
C PHE A 93 13.09 1.05 10.20
N LEU A 94 13.52 1.18 11.47
CA LEU A 94 14.92 1.33 11.84
C LEU A 94 15.43 0.02 12.44
N PRO A 95 16.71 -0.35 12.23
CA PRO A 95 17.25 -1.55 12.84
C PRO A 95 17.30 -1.35 14.36
N PHE A 96 16.90 -2.38 15.11
CA PHE A 96 16.94 -2.34 16.57
C PHE A 96 18.36 -2.07 17.10
N ASN A 97 19.37 -2.59 16.41
CA ASN A 97 20.77 -2.31 16.68
C ASN A 97 21.39 -1.51 15.51
N SER A 98 21.69 -0.24 15.76
CA SER A 98 22.31 0.67 14.79
C SER A 98 23.72 0.26 14.35
N SER A 99 24.38 -0.62 15.10
CA SER A 99 25.73 -1.13 14.80
C SER A 99 25.74 -2.49 14.09
N ALA A 100 24.57 -3.06 13.80
CA ALA A 100 24.48 -4.31 13.04
C ALA A 100 25.05 -4.13 11.63
N LYS A 101 25.57 -5.21 11.03
CA LYS A 101 25.97 -5.21 9.61
C LYS A 101 24.81 -5.73 8.76
N PRO A 102 24.55 -5.14 7.57
CA PRO A 102 23.53 -5.66 6.66
C PRO A 102 23.69 -7.16 6.34
N PRO A 103 22.60 -7.90 6.09
CA PRO A 103 21.22 -7.41 5.96
C PRO A 103 20.54 -7.14 7.32
N PHE A 104 19.86 -6.00 7.42
CA PHE A 104 19.14 -5.59 8.65
C PHE A 104 17.80 -6.29 8.82
N TYR A 105 17.18 -6.70 7.73
CA TYR A 105 15.84 -7.30 7.69
C TYR A 105 15.86 -8.57 6.84
N MET A 106 14.93 -9.47 7.13
CA MET A 106 14.76 -10.73 6.38
C MET A 106 14.16 -10.52 4.98
N PHE A 107 13.78 -9.29 4.63
CA PHE A 107 13.18 -8.93 3.35
C PHE A 107 13.90 -7.76 2.70
N LYS A 108 13.79 -7.69 1.37
CA LYS A 108 14.35 -6.59 0.58
C LYS A 108 13.44 -5.36 0.70
N THR A 109 13.88 -4.40 1.49
CA THR A 109 13.33 -3.04 1.48
C THR A 109 13.94 -2.23 0.33
N GLY A 110 13.19 -1.23 -0.15
CA GLY A 110 13.76 -0.14 -0.95
C GLY A 110 14.64 0.75 -0.08
N PHE A 111 15.61 1.45 -0.67
CA PHE A 111 16.43 2.41 0.08
C PHE A 111 15.56 3.54 0.62
N PRO A 112 15.83 4.06 1.84
CA PRO A 112 15.18 5.27 2.32
C PRO A 112 15.47 6.40 1.33
N PHE A 113 14.40 6.91 0.70
CA PHE A 113 14.54 7.96 -0.30
C PHE A 113 14.82 9.28 0.42
N HIS A 114 16.05 9.79 0.30
CA HIS A 114 16.39 11.18 0.64
C HIS A 114 16.08 12.17 -0.49
N ASP A 115 15.71 11.66 -1.67
CA ASP A 115 15.31 12.45 -2.82
C ASP A 115 13.84 12.85 -2.69
N SER A 116 13.59 14.16 -2.72
CA SER A 116 12.25 14.75 -2.77
C SER A 116 11.34 14.12 -3.81
N CYS A 117 11.85 13.70 -4.97
CA CYS A 117 11.03 13.15 -6.04
C CYS A 117 10.55 11.71 -5.77
N GLN A 118 11.29 10.98 -4.93
CA GLN A 118 11.03 9.57 -4.63
C GLN A 118 10.32 9.37 -3.28
N THR A 119 10.42 10.34 -2.37
CA THR A 119 9.66 10.34 -1.12
C THR A 119 8.17 10.64 -1.38
N PRO A 120 7.23 9.72 -1.08
CA PRO A 120 5.81 9.98 -1.26
C PRO A 120 5.22 10.84 -0.15
N HIS A 121 4.13 11.53 -0.46
CA HIS A 121 3.18 12.05 0.52
C HIS A 121 2.39 10.87 1.12
N LEU A 122 2.45 10.72 2.44
CA LEU A 122 1.81 9.64 3.19
C LEU A 122 0.42 10.03 3.70
N PHE A 123 -0.56 9.17 3.45
CA PHE A 123 -1.94 9.29 3.93
C PHE A 123 -2.34 8.00 4.64
N PHE A 124 -3.05 8.12 5.76
CA PHE A 124 -3.59 7.01 6.51
C PHE A 124 -5.10 6.92 6.35
N PHE A 125 -5.61 5.69 6.44
CA PHE A 125 -7.02 5.40 6.43
C PHE A 125 -7.76 6.18 7.55
N GLU A 126 -8.85 6.85 7.19
CA GLU A 126 -9.68 7.62 8.12
C GLU A 126 -11.07 6.97 8.29
N SER A 127 -11.79 6.71 7.19
CA SER A 127 -13.12 6.12 7.28
C SER A 127 -13.59 5.45 5.99
N VAL A 128 -14.60 4.58 6.11
CA VAL A 128 -15.39 4.04 4.99
C VAL A 128 -16.85 4.41 5.18
N LYS A 129 -17.50 4.90 4.13
CA LYS A 129 -18.94 5.21 4.10
C LYS A 129 -19.58 4.66 2.83
N ASN A 130 -20.81 4.18 2.95
CA ASN A 130 -21.63 3.85 1.80
C ASN A 130 -22.33 5.13 1.31
N VAL A 131 -22.17 5.44 0.03
CA VAL A 131 -22.76 6.64 -0.60
C VAL A 131 -23.58 6.21 -1.80
N LYS A 132 -24.74 6.84 -1.99
CA LYS A 132 -25.55 6.68 -3.21
C LYS A 132 -25.27 7.86 -4.13
N ILE A 133 -24.62 7.60 -5.26
CA ILE A 133 -24.43 8.59 -6.32
C ILE A 133 -25.34 8.19 -7.48
N GLY A 134 -26.45 8.90 -7.63
CA GLY A 134 -27.52 8.54 -8.56
C GLY A 134 -28.20 7.22 -8.16
N SER A 135 -28.31 6.27 -9.11
CA SER A 135 -28.93 4.96 -8.94
C SER A 135 -27.99 3.85 -8.45
N HIS A 136 -26.68 4.12 -8.31
CA HIS A 136 -25.68 3.11 -7.94
C HIS A 136 -25.13 3.34 -6.51
N SER A 137 -25.05 2.26 -5.73
CA SER A 137 -24.37 2.25 -4.44
C SER A 137 -22.86 2.21 -4.64
N GLN A 138 -22.15 3.19 -4.08
CA GLN A 138 -20.70 3.27 -4.08
C GLN A 138 -20.18 3.27 -2.64
N VAL A 139 -18.94 2.85 -2.47
CA VAL A 139 -18.20 2.89 -1.22
C VAL A 139 -17.16 4.00 -1.33
N LEU A 140 -17.31 5.01 -0.48
CA LEU A 140 -16.38 6.10 -0.31
C LEU A 140 -15.41 5.74 0.81
N THR A 141 -14.13 5.62 0.49
CA THR A 141 -13.06 5.44 1.47
C THR A 141 -12.24 6.72 1.55
N SER A 142 -12.10 7.29 2.74
CA SER A 142 -11.34 8.51 2.98
C SER A 142 -10.00 8.19 3.63
N TYR A 143 -8.95 8.86 3.15
CA TYR A 143 -7.61 8.85 3.74
C TYR A 143 -7.20 10.28 4.08
N LYS A 144 -6.53 10.45 5.20
CA LYS A 144 -6.05 11.74 5.71
C LYS A 144 -4.53 11.78 5.71
N ARG A 145 -3.95 12.92 5.33
CA ARG A 145 -2.50 13.14 5.36
C ARG A 145 -1.95 12.85 6.75
N ALA A 146 -0.90 12.03 6.80
CA ALA A 146 -0.20 11.69 8.04
C ALA A 146 0.61 12.87 8.56
N GLU A 147 1.47 13.41 7.70
CA GLU A 147 2.34 14.54 7.99
C GLU A 147 2.73 15.27 6.69
N ASN A 148 3.23 16.50 6.81
CA ASN A 148 3.87 17.21 5.72
C ASN A 148 5.26 16.62 5.47
N ARG A 149 5.63 16.49 4.20
CA ARG A 149 6.92 15.89 3.81
C ARG A 149 8.13 16.71 4.29
N ASN A 150 7.95 18.01 4.54
CA ASN A 150 9.04 18.94 4.90
C ASN A 150 10.24 18.86 3.94
N LEU A 151 9.99 18.50 2.68
CA LEU A 151 10.98 18.35 1.62
C LEU A 151 10.68 19.36 0.50
N PRO A 152 11.71 19.85 -0.21
CA PRO A 152 11.48 20.76 -1.33
C PRO A 152 10.70 20.04 -2.44
N ARG A 153 9.98 20.82 -3.24
CA ARG A 153 9.27 20.31 -4.43
C ARG A 153 10.24 19.61 -5.37
N CYS A 154 9.77 18.55 -6.01
CA CYS A 154 10.54 17.86 -7.02
C CYS A 154 10.75 18.75 -8.26
N SER A 155 12.01 18.92 -8.69
CA SER A 155 12.34 19.81 -9.81
C SER A 155 11.89 19.29 -11.18
N SER A 156 11.76 17.97 -11.35
CA SER A 156 11.33 17.34 -12.60
C SER A 156 9.81 17.29 -12.81
N SER A 157 9.02 17.57 -11.76
CA SER A 157 7.55 17.48 -11.79
C SER A 157 6.86 18.71 -12.41
N GLY A 158 7.61 19.76 -12.74
CA GLY A 158 7.07 20.93 -13.43
C GLY A 158 5.99 21.66 -12.61
N ASN A 159 6.34 22.22 -11.45
CA ASN A 159 5.46 23.04 -10.58
C ASN A 159 4.14 22.39 -10.10
N HIS A 160 3.85 21.15 -10.48
CA HIS A 160 2.80 20.34 -9.89
C HIS A 160 3.36 19.70 -8.63
N SER A 161 2.72 19.94 -7.49
CA SER A 161 3.04 19.27 -6.23
C SER A 161 1.74 18.86 -5.55
N ALA A 162 1.77 17.69 -4.94
CA ALA A 162 0.66 17.18 -4.14
C ALA A 162 0.64 17.72 -2.70
N ASP A 163 1.51 18.69 -2.35
CA ASP A 163 1.52 19.37 -1.04
C ASP A 163 0.15 19.92 -0.61
N PRO A 164 -0.66 20.56 -1.49
CA PRO A 164 -1.96 21.13 -1.08
C PRO A 164 -3.02 20.09 -0.71
N ILE A 165 -2.82 18.81 -1.05
CA ILE A 165 -3.82 17.75 -0.86
C ILE A 165 -3.78 17.31 0.61
N THR A 166 -4.84 17.51 1.38
CA THR A 166 -4.96 17.05 2.77
C THR A 166 -5.67 15.70 2.87
N GLN A 167 -6.56 15.40 1.91
CA GLN A 167 -7.40 14.20 1.93
C GLN A 167 -7.49 13.52 0.55
N ILE A 168 -7.65 12.20 0.60
CA ILE A 168 -7.90 11.37 -0.59
C ILE A 168 -9.24 10.67 -0.41
N HIS A 169 -10.10 10.79 -1.40
CA HIS A 169 -11.40 10.11 -1.45
C HIS A 169 -11.40 9.08 -2.56
N LEU A 170 -11.36 7.81 -2.17
CA LEU A 170 -11.45 6.68 -3.08
C LEU A 170 -12.91 6.23 -3.22
N LEU A 171 -13.45 6.34 -4.43
CA LEU A 171 -14.77 5.87 -4.80
C LEU A 171 -14.65 4.50 -5.48
N SER A 172 -15.32 3.51 -4.90
CA SER A 172 -15.35 2.14 -5.43
C SER A 172 -16.78 1.62 -5.58
N PRO A 173 -17.11 0.81 -6.61
CA PRO A 173 -18.46 0.25 -6.75
C PRO A 173 -18.80 -0.73 -5.62
N ALA A 174 -19.95 -0.58 -4.95
CA ALA A 174 -20.31 -1.43 -3.80
C ALA A 174 -20.62 -2.89 -4.18
N THR A 175 -21.00 -3.14 -5.43
CA THR A 175 -21.41 -4.46 -5.93
C THR A 175 -20.24 -5.29 -6.47
N ARG A 176 -19.05 -4.70 -6.67
CA ARG A 176 -17.92 -5.40 -7.27
C ARG A 176 -17.02 -6.01 -6.19
N ARG A 177 -17.09 -7.33 -6.07
CA ARG A 177 -16.14 -8.11 -5.27
C ARG A 177 -14.78 -8.07 -5.97
N LYS A 178 -13.83 -7.27 -5.45
CA LYS A 178 -12.47 -7.15 -5.99
C LYS A 178 -11.85 -8.55 -6.12
N GLN A 179 -11.61 -9.02 -7.34
CA GLN A 179 -10.94 -10.29 -7.58
C GLN A 179 -9.43 -10.03 -7.53
N ALA A 180 -8.70 -10.82 -6.74
CA ALA A 180 -7.26 -10.65 -6.50
C ALA A 180 -6.38 -10.73 -7.75
N ALA A 181 -6.91 -11.12 -8.91
CA ALA A 181 -6.17 -11.33 -10.16
C ALA A 181 -6.36 -10.24 -11.22
N ASN A 182 -7.34 -9.35 -11.08
CA ASN A 182 -7.63 -8.34 -12.09
C ASN A 182 -7.07 -6.99 -11.64
N VAL A 183 -6.19 -6.42 -12.46
CA VAL A 183 -5.73 -5.04 -12.27
C VAL A 183 -6.92 -4.11 -12.47
N GLU A 184 -7.21 -3.28 -11.47
CA GLU A 184 -8.23 -2.23 -11.56
C GLU A 184 -7.54 -0.93 -11.95
N CYS A 185 -8.10 -0.23 -12.93
CA CYS A 185 -7.65 1.09 -13.33
C CYS A 185 -8.46 2.15 -12.58
N CYS A 186 -8.02 3.39 -12.68
CA CYS A 186 -8.67 4.49 -12.00
C CYS A 186 -8.59 5.77 -12.80
N ASP A 187 -9.53 6.66 -12.52
CA ASP A 187 -9.43 8.06 -12.90
C ASP A 187 -9.12 8.88 -11.65
N VAL A 188 -8.07 9.70 -11.73
CA VAL A 188 -7.72 10.67 -10.69
C VAL A 188 -8.27 12.02 -11.12
N GLU A 189 -9.26 12.52 -10.38
CA GLU A 189 -9.89 13.81 -10.60
C GLU A 189 -9.34 14.81 -9.57
N TYR A 190 -8.52 15.74 -10.03
CA TYR A 190 -8.08 16.89 -9.26
C TYR A 190 -9.14 17.98 -9.34
N VAL A 191 -9.72 18.36 -8.20
CA VAL A 191 -10.67 19.47 -8.14
C VAL A 191 -9.92 20.73 -7.75
N ALA A 192 -9.74 21.64 -8.71
CA ALA A 192 -9.01 22.88 -8.49
C ALA A 192 -9.64 23.70 -7.35
N GLY A 193 -8.84 24.09 -6.37
CA GLY A 193 -9.26 24.90 -5.22
C GLY A 193 -9.83 24.11 -4.03
N LEU A 194 -9.88 22.78 -4.11
CA LEU A 194 -10.21 21.92 -2.98
C LEU A 194 -8.96 21.20 -2.47
N ASP A 195 -8.94 20.90 -1.19
CA ASP A 195 -7.83 20.23 -0.49
C ASP A 195 -7.92 18.70 -0.59
N PHE A 196 -8.82 18.17 -1.40
CA PHE A 196 -8.96 16.73 -1.59
C PHE A 196 -8.88 16.30 -3.06
N THR A 197 -8.49 15.04 -3.26
CA THR A 197 -8.50 14.40 -4.59
C THR A 197 -9.50 13.25 -4.62
N HIS A 198 -10.22 13.11 -5.73
CA HIS A 198 -11.13 12.00 -5.98
C HIS A 198 -10.44 10.95 -6.84
N ILE A 199 -10.44 9.71 -6.37
CA ILE A 199 -9.92 8.56 -7.10
C ILE A 199 -11.10 7.63 -7.37
N LYS A 200 -11.47 7.47 -8.63
CA LYS A 200 -12.60 6.63 -9.03
C LYS A 200 -12.09 5.34 -9.63
N LEU A 201 -12.35 4.22 -8.95
CA LEU A 201 -11.98 2.90 -9.48
C LEU A 201 -12.92 2.49 -10.62
N ARG A 202 -12.34 2.02 -11.72
CA ARG A 202 -13.05 1.54 -12.90
C ARG A 202 -12.34 0.36 -13.58
N PRO A 203 -13.02 -0.37 -14.49
CA PRO A 203 -12.34 -1.32 -15.36
C PRO A 203 -11.29 -0.61 -16.23
N CYS A 204 -10.16 -1.28 -16.47
CA CYS A 204 -9.15 -0.82 -17.42
C CYS A 204 -9.70 -0.82 -18.84
N LEU A 205 -9.31 0.19 -19.62
CA LEU A 205 -9.56 0.26 -21.05
C LEU A 205 -8.55 -0.64 -21.80
N ASN A 206 -8.94 -1.13 -22.98
CA ASN A 206 -8.04 -1.92 -23.81
C ASN A 206 -6.82 -1.09 -24.23
N GLY A 207 -5.61 -1.57 -23.91
CA GLY A 207 -4.35 -0.89 -24.24
C GLY A 207 -3.98 0.27 -23.30
N GLU A 208 -4.70 0.44 -22.19
CA GLU A 208 -4.35 1.42 -21.15
C GLU A 208 -3.02 1.03 -20.49
N VAL A 209 -2.08 1.98 -20.43
CA VAL A 209 -0.79 1.76 -19.80
C VAL A 209 -0.98 1.79 -18.29
N ILE A 210 -0.76 0.64 -17.66
CA ILE A 210 -0.74 0.50 -16.21
C ILE A 210 0.73 0.63 -15.80
N ALA A 211 1.09 1.79 -15.25
CA ALA A 211 2.46 2.09 -14.83
C ALA A 211 2.88 1.27 -13.61
#